data_AF-A0A813Y5X2-F1
#
_entry.id   AF-A0A813Y5X2-F1
#
_cell.length_a   1.000
_cell.length_b   1.000
_cell.length_c   1.000
_cell.angle_alpha   90.00
_cell.angle_beta   90.00
_cell.angle_gamma   90.00
#
_symmetry.space_group_name_H-M   'P 1'
#
loop_
_entity.id
_entity.type
_entity.pdbx_description
1 polymer ?
#
loop_
_entity_poly.entity_id
_entity_poly.type
_entity_poly.pdbx_seq_one_letter_code
_entity_poly.pdbx_strand_id
1 'polypeptide(L)'
;MFDCGNCCQNVELRERFHRNTIASIVAGVFFAIGWWIIIDSTCQYPAQADFNKVYYIIGSVGTLALILVNAVSNSQVRGDSYGDSCMGQVGARIMLFISFLLAFGSLIGGAWVLFGYYVPYKSDKLYPGIAIFSQNLAIFISTLILKFGRKEDLSY
;
A
#
# COMPACT_ATOMS: atom_id res chain seq x y z
N MET A 1 16.89 -15.75 -40.94
CA MET A 1 16.72 -14.39 -40.39
C MET A 1 15.62 -14.36 -39.32
N PHE A 2 15.65 -15.27 -38.32
CA PHE A 2 14.52 -15.45 -37.39
C PHE A 2 14.88 -15.53 -35.88
N ASP A 3 16.12 -15.29 -35.46
CA ASP A 3 16.50 -15.45 -34.04
C ASP A 3 16.52 -14.15 -33.20
N CYS A 4 16.44 -12.97 -33.84
CA CYS A 4 16.58 -11.71 -33.10
C CYS A 4 15.32 -11.33 -32.29
N GLY A 5 14.12 -11.70 -32.77
CA GLY A 5 12.86 -11.36 -32.11
C GLY A 5 12.60 -12.15 -30.82
N ASN A 6 12.83 -13.46 -30.85
CA ASN A 6 12.63 -14.34 -29.69
C ASN A 6 13.63 -14.06 -28.57
N CYS A 7 14.89 -13.72 -28.90
CA CYS A 7 15.90 -13.41 -27.90
C CYS A 7 15.56 -12.11 -27.14
N CYS A 8 15.19 -11.04 -27.85
CA CYS A 8 14.79 -9.77 -27.22
C CYS A 8 13.55 -9.93 -26.33
N GLN A 9 12.53 -10.67 -26.78
CA GLN A 9 11.32 -10.89 -26.01
C GLN A 9 11.57 -11.71 -24.73
N ASN A 10 12.46 -12.71 -24.80
CA ASN A 10 12.87 -13.50 -23.64
C ASN A 10 13.67 -12.67 -22.61
N VAL A 11 14.52 -11.75 -23.07
CA VAL A 11 15.27 -10.83 -22.18
C VAL A 11 14.32 -9.85 -21.49
N GLU A 12 13.40 -9.24 -22.23
CA GLU A 12 12.41 -8.34 -21.64
C GLU A 12 11.49 -9.04 -20.63
N LEU A 13 11.02 -10.25 -20.95
CA LEU A 13 10.23 -11.05 -20.03
C LEU A 13 11.01 -11.35 -18.75
N ARG A 14 12.27 -11.77 -18.88
CA ARG A 14 13.15 -12.06 -17.74
C ARG A 14 13.38 -10.84 -16.85
N GLU A 15 13.63 -9.67 -17.43
CA GLU A 15 13.76 -8.41 -16.67
C GLU A 15 12.44 -8.01 -15.98
N ARG A 16 11.29 -8.23 -16.64
CA ARG A 16 9.96 -8.00 -16.05
C ARG A 16 9.71 -8.91 -14.86
N PHE A 17 9.94 -10.21 -15.00
CA PHE A 17 9.79 -11.18 -13.90
C PHE A 17 10.66 -10.80 -12.71
N HIS A 18 11.93 -10.49 -12.93
CA HIS A 18 12.85 -10.12 -11.84
C HIS A 18 12.37 -8.88 -11.09
N ARG A 19 11.93 -7.83 -11.80
CA ARG A 19 11.40 -6.61 -11.19
C ARG A 19 10.09 -6.84 -10.43
N ASN A 20 9.18 -7.64 -10.98
CA ASN A 20 7.90 -7.94 -10.34
C ASN A 20 8.10 -8.76 -9.04
N THR A 21 9.01 -9.74 -9.07
CA THR A 21 9.38 -10.52 -7.88
C THR A 21 10.00 -9.64 -6.80
N ILE A 22 10.99 -8.81 -7.15
CA ILE A 22 11.62 -7.89 -6.19
C ILE A 22 10.58 -6.93 -5.60
N ALA A 23 9.73 -6.32 -6.44
CA ALA A 23 8.69 -5.39 -5.97
C ALA A 23 7.73 -6.08 -4.98
N SER A 24 7.29 -7.30 -5.26
CA SER A 24 6.42 -8.05 -4.33
C SER A 24 7.09 -8.39 -3.01
N ILE A 25 8.37 -8.79 -3.03
CA ILE A 25 9.12 -9.11 -1.81
C ILE A 25 9.32 -7.87 -0.96
N VAL A 26 9.82 -6.77 -1.56
CA VAL A 26 10.10 -5.53 -0.83
C VAL A 26 8.81 -4.98 -0.23
N ALA A 27 7.71 -4.96 -0.98
CA ALA A 27 6.44 -4.52 -0.42
C ALA A 27 5.93 -5.43 0.71
N GLY A 28 6.01 -6.75 0.54
CA GLY A 28 5.65 -7.70 1.59
C GLY A 28 6.43 -7.47 2.89
N VAL A 29 7.72 -7.14 2.78
CA VAL A 29 8.56 -6.78 3.93
C VAL A 29 8.08 -5.50 4.60
N PHE A 30 7.78 -4.44 3.85
CA PHE A 30 7.24 -3.20 4.43
C PHE A 30 5.89 -3.40 5.11
N PHE A 31 5.01 -4.20 4.52
CA PHE A 31 3.72 -4.56 5.11
C PHE A 31 3.89 -5.34 6.42
N ALA A 32 4.77 -6.36 6.42
CA ALA A 32 5.08 -7.15 7.61
C ALA A 32 5.69 -6.30 8.72
N ILE A 33 6.63 -5.41 8.40
CA ILE A 33 7.24 -4.47 9.36
C ILE A 33 6.18 -3.54 9.94
N GLY A 34 5.29 -3.00 9.10
CA GLY A 34 4.21 -2.11 9.56
C GLY A 34 3.32 -2.78 10.61
N TRP A 35 2.89 -4.02 10.36
CA TRP A 35 2.10 -4.80 11.32
C TRP A 35 2.92 -5.31 12.51
N TRP A 36 4.22 -5.54 12.34
CA TRP A 36 5.10 -5.91 13.45
C TRP A 36 5.23 -4.78 14.47
N ILE A 37 5.43 -3.55 14.01
CA ILE A 37 5.59 -2.35 14.87
C ILE A 37 4.35 -2.13 15.76
N ILE A 38 3.15 -2.32 15.21
CA ILE A 38 1.92 -2.13 16.00
C ILE A 38 1.74 -3.23 17.06
N ILE A 39 2.11 -4.48 16.74
CA ILE A 39 2.05 -5.60 17.68
C ILE A 39 3.03 -5.37 18.83
N ASP A 40 4.27 -5.00 18.52
CA ASP A 40 5.30 -4.68 19.51
C ASP A 40 4.85 -3.54 20.45
N SER A 41 4.31 -2.45 19.89
CA SER A 41 3.77 -1.34 20.70
C SER A 41 2.59 -1.78 21.57
N THR A 42 1.75 -2.70 21.10
CA THR A 42 0.60 -3.20 21.88
C THR A 42 1.06 -4.04 23.08
N CYS A 43 2.09 -4.86 22.89
CA CYS A 43 2.68 -5.68 23.95
C CYS A 43 3.34 -4.81 25.04
N GLN A 44 4.00 -3.71 24.66
CA GLN A 44 4.65 -2.81 25.60
C GLN A 44 3.67 -1.93 26.40
N TYR A 45 2.51 -1.60 25.81
CA TYR A 45 1.50 -0.71 26.43
C TYR A 45 0.12 -1.37 26.50
N PRO A 46 -0.08 -2.37 27.39
CA PRO A 46 -1.34 -3.12 27.48
C PRO A 46 -2.50 -2.33 28.13
N ALA A 47 -2.21 -1.23 28.83
CA ALA A 47 -3.22 -0.43 29.51
C ALA A 47 -3.97 0.48 28.52
N GLN A 48 -5.31 0.37 28.49
CA GLN A 48 -6.17 1.18 27.61
C GLN A 48 -6.08 2.69 27.87
N ALA A 49 -5.62 3.10 29.06
CA ALA A 49 -5.39 4.51 29.38
C ALA A 49 -4.26 5.14 28.56
N ASP A 50 -3.29 4.33 28.11
CA ASP A 50 -2.15 4.78 27.30
C ASP A 50 -2.36 4.54 25.79
N PHE A 51 -3.21 3.57 25.43
CA PHE A 51 -3.47 3.20 24.05
C PHE A 51 -4.96 2.91 23.79
N ASN A 52 -5.65 3.84 23.13
CA ASN A 52 -7.03 3.62 22.74
C ASN A 52 -7.10 2.62 21.56
N LYS A 53 -7.84 1.53 21.75
CA LYS A 53 -8.07 0.48 20.74
C LYS A 53 -8.66 1.03 19.44
N VAL A 54 -9.30 2.20 19.47
CA VAL A 54 -9.82 2.88 18.29
C VAL A 54 -8.72 3.19 17.26
N TYR A 55 -7.47 3.40 17.68
CA TYR A 55 -6.39 3.77 16.77
C TYR A 55 -5.93 2.64 15.84
N TYR A 56 -6.22 1.37 16.17
CA TYR A 56 -5.96 0.24 15.26
C TYR A 56 -6.77 0.33 13.96
N ILE A 57 -7.91 1.03 13.99
CA ILE A 57 -8.79 1.19 12.82
C ILE A 57 -8.05 1.92 11.71
N ILE A 58 -7.21 2.91 12.02
CA ILE A 58 -6.48 3.71 11.04
C ILE A 58 -5.55 2.83 10.19
N GLY A 59 -4.74 1.98 10.84
CA GLY A 59 -3.86 1.04 10.15
C GLY A 59 -4.62 -0.03 9.34
N SER A 60 -5.79 -0.46 9.83
CA SER A 60 -6.66 -1.39 9.10
C SER A 60 -7.24 -0.77 7.82
N VAL A 61 -7.65 0.50 7.87
CA VAL A 61 -8.12 1.25 6.68
C VAL A 61 -6.99 1.40 5.66
N GLY A 62 -5.76 1.65 6.11
CA GLY A 62 -4.58 1.67 5.23
C GLY A 62 -4.33 0.32 4.55
N THR A 63 -4.58 -0.79 5.24
CA THR A 63 -4.46 -2.14 4.65
C THR A 63 -5.56 -2.43 3.63
N LEU A 64 -6.78 -1.99 3.88
CA LEU A 64 -7.86 -2.06 2.89
C LEU A 64 -7.51 -1.23 1.65
N ALA A 65 -6.97 -0.03 1.84
CA ALA A 65 -6.52 0.81 0.75
C ALA A 65 -5.41 0.12 -0.08
N LEU A 66 -4.45 -0.54 0.57
CA LEU A 66 -3.42 -1.34 -0.10
C LEU A 66 -4.03 -2.39 -1.03
N ILE A 67 -5.00 -3.16 -0.52
CA ILE A 67 -5.67 -4.20 -1.32
C ILE A 67 -6.39 -3.57 -2.51
N LEU A 68 -7.17 -2.51 -2.28
CA LEU A 68 -7.97 -1.89 -3.34
C LEU A 68 -7.12 -1.22 -4.42
N VAL A 69 -6.02 -0.53 -4.06
CA VAL A 69 -5.07 0.05 -5.03
C VAL A 69 -4.45 -1.02 -5.93
N ASN A 70 -4.12 -2.18 -5.35
CA ASN A 70 -3.43 -3.27 -6.04
C ASN A 70 -4.39 -4.27 -6.72
N ALA A 71 -5.68 -4.25 -6.38
CA ALA A 71 -6.72 -5.05 -7.03
C ALA A 71 -7.09 -4.50 -8.42
N VAL A 72 -7.00 -3.18 -8.62
CA VAL A 72 -7.25 -2.54 -9.92
C VAL A 72 -6.02 -2.69 -10.82
N SER A 73 -6.16 -3.38 -11.94
CA SER A 73 -5.06 -3.52 -12.89
C SER A 73 -4.78 -2.18 -13.59
N ASN A 74 -3.51 -1.88 -13.83
CA ASN A 74 -3.07 -0.76 -14.65
C ASN A 74 -3.62 -0.85 -16.09
N SER A 75 -3.85 -2.06 -16.62
CA SER A 75 -4.48 -2.27 -17.93
C SER A 75 -5.96 -1.82 -17.97
N GLN A 76 -6.73 -2.07 -16.91
CA GLN A 76 -8.12 -1.61 -16.77
C GLN A 76 -8.23 -0.06 -16.72
N VAL A 77 -7.19 0.60 -16.22
CA VAL A 77 -7.15 2.07 -16.09
C VAL A 77 -6.78 2.74 -17.42
N ARG A 78 -5.88 2.10 -18.19
CA ARG A 78 -5.42 2.54 -19.52
C ARG A 78 -6.48 2.40 -20.60
N GLY A 79 -7.40 1.44 -20.45
CA GLY A 79 -8.48 1.23 -21.41
C GLY A 79 -8.08 0.30 -22.56
N ASP A 80 -7.06 -0.53 -22.38
CA ASP A 80 -6.60 -1.49 -23.40
C ASP A 80 -7.54 -2.72 -23.52
N SER A 81 -8.59 -2.80 -22.70
CA SER A 81 -9.66 -3.79 -22.85
C SER A 81 -10.62 -3.39 -23.97
N TYR A 82 -10.56 -4.11 -25.08
CA TYR A 82 -11.42 -4.00 -26.29
C TYR A 82 -12.93 -4.26 -26.08
N GLY A 83 -13.46 -4.07 -24.87
CA GLY A 83 -14.87 -4.26 -24.53
C GLY A 83 -15.50 -2.94 -24.08
N ASP A 84 -16.38 -2.40 -24.92
CA ASP A 84 -17.15 -1.16 -24.73
C ASP A 84 -18.21 -1.29 -23.63
N SER A 85 -17.76 -1.60 -22.40
CA SER A 85 -18.60 -1.59 -21.21
C SER A 85 -18.46 -0.23 -20.54
N CYS A 86 -19.45 0.64 -20.72
CA CYS A 86 -19.60 1.99 -20.16
C CYS A 86 -19.24 2.11 -18.65
N MET A 87 -19.34 1.01 -17.88
CA MET A 87 -19.01 0.96 -16.44
C MET A 87 -17.63 0.41 -16.08
N GLY A 88 -16.88 -0.18 -17.01
CA GLY A 88 -15.61 -0.88 -16.69
C GLY A 88 -14.46 0.08 -16.43
N GLN A 89 -14.13 0.91 -17.41
CA GLN A 89 -12.96 1.80 -17.36
C GLN A 89 -13.16 3.00 -16.41
N VAL A 90 -14.37 3.58 -16.40
CA VAL A 90 -14.72 4.66 -15.48
C VAL A 90 -14.77 4.15 -14.05
N GLY A 91 -15.36 2.97 -13.83
CA GLY A 91 -15.39 2.31 -12.52
C GLY A 91 -14.01 2.02 -11.96
N ALA A 92 -13.09 1.47 -12.78
CA ALA A 92 -11.70 1.22 -12.38
C ALA A 92 -10.97 2.51 -11.94
N ARG A 93 -11.18 3.63 -12.65
CA ARG A 93 -10.60 4.93 -12.30
C ARG A 93 -11.15 5.49 -10.99
N ILE A 94 -12.47 5.43 -10.80
CA ILE A 94 -13.11 5.88 -9.56
C ILE A 94 -12.65 5.03 -8.37
N MET A 95 -12.59 3.71 -8.54
CA MET A 95 -12.11 2.80 -7.50
C MET A 95 -10.66 3.09 -7.14
N LEU A 96 -9.79 3.33 -8.14
CA LEU A 96 -8.40 3.72 -7.89
C LEU A 96 -8.31 5.04 -7.12
N PHE A 97 -9.12 6.03 -7.51
CA PHE A 97 -9.15 7.33 -6.86
C PHE A 97 -9.57 7.21 -5.40
N ILE A 98 -10.66 6.50 -5.11
CA ILE A 98 -11.12 6.23 -3.74
C ILE A 98 -10.05 5.49 -2.94
N SER A 99 -9.36 4.53 -3.54
CA SER A 99 -8.33 3.75 -2.86
C SER A 99 -7.12 4.62 -2.47
N PHE A 100 -6.68 5.51 -3.37
CA PHE A 100 -5.65 6.50 -3.04
C PHE A 100 -6.12 7.48 -1.96
N LEU A 101 -7.37 7.93 -2.01
CA LEU A 101 -7.94 8.79 -0.96
C LEU A 101 -7.93 8.09 0.41
N LEU A 102 -8.28 6.80 0.47
CA LEU A 102 -8.21 6.01 1.70
C LEU A 102 -6.76 5.86 2.20
N ALA A 103 -5.80 5.63 1.28
CA ALA A 103 -4.38 5.50 1.62
C ALA A 103 -3.79 6.81 2.18
N PHE A 104 -4.13 7.95 1.58
CA PHE A 104 -3.73 9.26 2.13
C PHE A 104 -4.49 9.58 3.42
N GLY A 105 -5.77 9.24 3.50
CA GLY A 105 -6.60 9.43 4.68
C GLY A 105 -6.06 8.68 5.91
N SER A 106 -5.60 7.44 5.75
CA SER A 106 -4.97 6.69 6.84
C SER A 106 -3.64 7.30 7.27
N LEU A 107 -2.83 7.80 6.32
CA LEU A 107 -1.56 8.47 6.63
C LEU A 107 -1.76 9.79 7.39
N ILE A 108 -2.69 10.63 6.93
CA ILE A 108 -3.03 11.90 7.59
C ILE A 108 -3.66 11.64 8.96
N GLY A 109 -4.54 10.63 9.08
CA GLY A 109 -5.11 10.21 10.35
C GLY A 109 -4.05 9.74 11.35
N GLY A 110 -3.06 8.97 10.89
CA GLY A 110 -1.91 8.57 11.71
C GLY A 110 -1.07 9.76 12.18
N ALA A 111 -0.83 10.75 11.29
CA ALA A 111 -0.14 11.98 11.64
C ALA A 111 -0.93 12.81 12.67
N TRP A 112 -2.26 12.89 12.53
CA TRP A 112 -3.13 13.55 13.48
C TRP A 112 -3.03 12.93 14.88
N VAL A 113 -3.02 11.61 14.99
CA VAL A 113 -2.86 10.94 16.29
C VAL A 113 -1.52 11.29 16.93
N LEU A 114 -0.43 11.24 16.16
CA LEU A 114 0.91 11.57 16.65
C LEU A 114 0.99 13.03 17.12
N PHE A 115 0.68 13.99 16.24
CA PHE A 115 0.85 15.41 16.52
C PHE A 115 -0.27 16.04 17.35
N GLY A 116 -1.47 15.49 17.30
CA GLY A 116 -2.63 16.01 18.03
C GLY A 116 -2.74 15.47 19.45
N TYR A 117 -2.41 14.18 19.66
CA TYR A 117 -2.63 13.53 20.96
C TYR A 117 -1.32 13.28 21.73
N TYR A 118 -0.25 12.84 21.06
CA TYR A 118 0.97 12.40 21.74
C TYR A 118 2.05 13.49 21.88
N VAL A 119 2.19 14.38 20.89
CA VAL A 119 3.20 15.47 20.92
C VAL A 119 2.88 16.61 21.91
N PRO A 120 1.63 17.16 21.97
CA PRO A 120 1.36 18.35 22.77
C PRO A 120 1.36 18.08 24.27
N TYR A 121 0.98 16.86 24.68
CA TYR A 121 0.78 16.50 26.07
C TYR A 121 2.06 16.04 26.78
N LYS A 122 3.21 16.01 26.09
CA LYS A 122 4.50 15.48 26.61
C LYS A 122 4.29 14.27 27.53
N SER A 123 3.42 13.34 27.12
CA SER A 123 3.24 12.11 27.84
C SER A 123 4.57 11.37 27.84
N ASP A 124 4.99 10.79 28.97
CA ASP A 124 6.21 9.97 29.08
C ASP A 124 6.23 8.80 28.07
N LYS A 125 5.12 8.57 27.35
CA LYS A 125 4.89 7.50 26.38
C LYS A 125 4.56 8.07 25.00
N LEU A 126 5.57 8.62 24.32
CA LEU A 126 5.46 9.09 22.92
C LEU A 126 5.48 7.93 21.91
N TYR A 127 6.10 6.81 22.28
CA TYR A 127 6.29 5.63 21.43
C TYR A 127 5.03 5.13 20.71
N PRO A 128 3.85 5.03 21.34
CA PRO A 128 2.68 4.48 20.68
C PRO A 128 2.17 5.36 19.53
N GLY A 129 2.28 6.69 19.65
CA GLY A 129 1.96 7.61 18.57
C GLY A 129 2.89 7.43 17.37
N ILE A 130 4.19 7.25 17.63
CA ILE A 130 5.20 7.01 16.59
C ILE A 130 4.94 5.67 15.91
N ALA A 131 4.57 4.64 16.67
CA ALA A 131 4.26 3.31 16.15
C ALA A 131 3.06 3.34 15.18
N ILE A 132 1.97 4.02 15.54
CA ILE A 132 0.78 4.17 14.66
C ILE A 132 1.14 4.90 13.36
N PHE A 133 1.87 6.01 13.46
CA PHE A 133 2.28 6.75 12.27
C PHE A 133 3.21 5.92 11.38
N SER A 134 4.19 5.24 11.98
CA SER A 134 5.15 4.39 11.27
C SER A 134 4.47 3.19 10.59
N GLN A 135 3.47 2.58 11.22
CA GLN A 135 2.64 1.54 10.61
C GLN A 135 1.95 2.06 9.34
N ASN A 136 1.25 3.20 9.44
CA ASN A 136 0.52 3.77 8.31
C ASN A 136 1.47 4.19 7.17
N LEU A 137 2.64 4.73 7.50
CA LEU A 137 3.68 5.07 6.53
C LEU A 137 4.23 3.82 5.83
N ALA A 138 4.53 2.76 6.56
CA ALA A 138 5.05 1.51 5.99
C ALA A 138 4.03 0.84 5.05
N ILE A 139 2.76 0.80 5.44
CA ILE A 139 1.66 0.26 4.60
C ILE A 139 1.45 1.12 3.35
N PHE A 140 1.55 2.45 3.48
CA PHE A 140 1.47 3.36 2.35
C PHE A 140 2.62 3.14 1.35
N ILE A 141 3.85 3.03 1.84
CA ILE A 141 5.04 2.72 1.02
C ILE A 141 4.88 1.35 0.34
N SER A 142 4.44 0.32 1.08
CA SER A 142 4.13 -0.99 0.50
C SER A 142 3.10 -0.91 -0.63
N THR A 143 2.08 -0.07 -0.47
CA THR A 143 1.05 0.16 -1.50
C THR A 143 1.64 0.73 -2.78
N LEU A 144 2.51 1.75 -2.66
CA LEU A 144 3.17 2.37 -3.81
C LEU A 144 4.13 1.40 -4.51
N ILE A 145 4.90 0.61 -3.74
CA ILE A 145 5.85 -0.36 -4.29
C ILE A 145 5.11 -1.46 -5.07
N LEU A 146 4.02 -2.01 -4.54
CA LEU A 146 3.24 -3.01 -5.28
C LEU A 146 2.61 -2.40 -6.54
N LYS A 147 2.05 -1.19 -6.43
CA LYS A 147 1.33 -0.57 -7.54
C LYS A 147 2.25 -0.20 -8.71
N PHE A 148 3.40 0.41 -8.40
CA PHE A 148 4.32 0.94 -9.42
C PHE A 148 5.49 0.01 -9.73
N GLY A 149 5.86 -0.88 -8.81
CA GLY A 149 6.95 -1.83 -9.03
C GLY A 149 6.57 -2.93 -10.01
N ARG A 150 5.29 -3.31 -10.07
CA ARG A 150 4.78 -4.38 -10.92
C ARG A 150 4.48 -3.86 -12.33
N LYS A 151 5.14 -4.43 -13.35
CA LYS A 151 4.73 -4.26 -14.76
C LYS A 151 3.65 -5.29 -15.07
N GLU A 152 2.52 -4.84 -15.57
CA GLU A 152 1.42 -5.70 -16.04
C GLU A 152 1.53 -5.88 -17.55
N ASP A 153 1.25 -7.10 -18.03
CA ASP A 153 1.41 -7.48 -19.43
C ASP A 153 0.47 -6.64 -20.32
N LEU A 154 1.05 -5.96 -21.30
CA LEU A 154 0.32 -5.51 -22.48
C LEU A 154 0.21 -6.75 -23.37
N SER A 155 -0.96 -7.39 -23.35
CA SER A 155 -1.33 -8.39 -24.34
C SER A 155 -1.27 -7.72 -25.71
N TYR A 156 -0.33 -8.16 -26.56
CA TYR A 156 -0.31 -7.81 -27.98
C TYR A 156 -1.55 -8.34 -28.70
#